data_AF-B4R9N3-F1
#
_entry.id   AF-B4R9N3-F1
#
_cell.length_a   1.000
_cell.length_b   1.000
_cell.length_c   1.000
_cell.angle_alpha   90.00
_cell.angle_beta   90.00
_cell.angle_gamma   90.00
#
_symmetry.space_group_name_H-M   'P 1'
#
loop_
_entity.id
_entity.type
_entity.pdbx_description
1 polymer ?
#
loop_
_entity_poly.entity_id
_entity_poly.type
_entity_poly.pdbx_seq_one_letter_code
_entity_poly.pdbx_strand_id
1 'polypeptide(L)'
;MEYRLFAQVTRALMEAAKLPADDLKGRMDALDWNRRVWSVLGADCQQTGNGLPRELRASIISLSIWVGKHTSLVIRQQEEIEPLIEINRMIMQGLSGASEAAAA
;
A
#
# COMPACT_ATOMS: atom_id res chain seq x y z
N MET A 1 -7.15 12.84 2.52
CA MET A 1 -6.57 12.37 3.82
C MET A 1 -5.69 11.14 3.60
N GLU A 2 -6.01 10.33 2.59
CA GLU A 2 -5.30 9.11 2.18
C GLU A 2 -3.85 9.35 1.78
N TYR A 3 -3.53 10.45 1.08
CA TYR A 3 -2.14 10.73 0.67
C TYR A 3 -1.18 10.79 1.87
N ARG A 4 -1.56 11.45 2.97
CA ARG A 4 -0.71 11.54 4.17
C ARG A 4 -0.53 10.17 4.83
N LEU A 5 -1.57 9.34 4.86
CA LEU A 5 -1.50 7.98 5.38
C LEU A 5 -0.52 7.13 4.55
N PHE A 6 -0.65 7.17 3.22
CA PHE A 6 0.27 6.49 2.31
C PHE A 6 1.72 6.98 2.47
N ALA A 7 1.93 8.29 2.64
CA ALA A 7 3.26 8.85 2.85
C ALA A 7 3.91 8.33 4.15
N GLN A 8 3.14 8.27 5.24
CA GLN A 8 3.65 7.79 6.53
C GLN A 8 3.98 6.29 6.50
N VAL A 9 3.09 5.46 5.98
CA VAL A 9 3.34 4.01 5.91
C VAL A 9 4.46 3.68 4.93
N THR A 10 4.60 4.43 3.82
CA THR A 10 5.73 4.28 2.89
C THR A 10 7.05 4.60 3.58
N ARG A 11 7.10 5.67 4.37
CA ARG A 11 8.30 6.01 5.14
C ARG A 11 8.62 4.91 6.15
N ALA A 12 7.63 4.37 6.85
CA ALA A 12 7.84 3.26 7.78
C ALA A 12 8.40 2.01 7.09
N LEU A 13 7.87 1.65 5.91
CA LEU A 13 8.43 0.55 5.10
C LEU A 13 9.87 0.83 4.66
N MET A 14 10.19 2.07 4.28
CA MET A 14 11.56 2.45 3.90
C MET A 14 12.55 2.35 5.08
N GLU A 15 12.13 2.69 6.29
CA GLU A 15 12.97 2.48 7.48
C GLU A 15 13.13 0.98 7.78
N ALA A 16 12.05 0.20 7.67
CA ALA A 16 12.09 -1.26 7.82
C ALA A 16 12.95 -1.95 6.74
N ALA A 17 13.05 -1.38 5.54
CA ALA A 17 13.91 -1.89 4.47
C ALA A 17 15.41 -1.74 4.75
N LYS A 18 15.80 -0.84 5.67
CA LYS A 18 17.20 -0.70 6.09
C LYS A 18 17.63 -1.77 7.09
N LEU A 19 16.67 -2.51 7.66
CA LEU A 19 16.95 -3.57 8.61
C LEU A 19 17.27 -4.88 7.86
N PRO A 20 18.10 -5.76 8.45
CA PRO A 20 18.34 -7.09 7.93
C PRO A 20 17.04 -7.86 7.66
N ALA A 21 17.03 -8.70 6.62
CA ALA A 21 15.82 -9.41 6.21
C ALA A 21 15.26 -10.32 7.31
N ASP A 22 16.14 -10.86 8.16
CA ASP A 22 15.88 -11.73 9.30
C ASP A 22 15.48 -10.98 10.59
N ASP A 23 15.61 -9.65 10.64
CA ASP A 23 15.06 -8.81 11.72
C ASP A 23 13.54 -8.61 11.54
N LEU A 24 12.81 -9.71 11.63
CA LEU A 24 11.35 -9.68 11.52
C LEU A 24 10.74 -8.78 12.62
N LYS A 25 11.33 -8.74 13.81
CA LYS A 25 10.81 -7.94 14.92
C LYS A 25 10.84 -6.45 14.59
N GLY A 26 11.93 -5.93 14.03
CA GLY A 26 12.02 -4.54 13.61
C GLY A 26 11.21 -4.19 12.36
N ARG A 27 10.89 -5.19 11.52
CA ARG A 27 10.14 -5.00 10.26
C ARG A 27 8.63 -5.19 10.39
N MET A 28 8.17 -5.96 11.39
CA MET A 28 6.78 -6.42 11.47
C MET A 28 5.76 -5.28 11.55
N ASP A 29 6.04 -4.23 12.34
CA ASP A 29 5.09 -3.13 12.54
C ASP A 29 4.79 -2.39 11.22
N ALA A 30 5.80 -2.12 10.41
CA ALA A 30 5.63 -1.46 9.11
C ALA A 30 4.90 -2.36 8.11
N LEU A 31 5.23 -3.65 8.08
CA LEU A 31 4.60 -4.64 7.21
C LEU A 31 3.11 -4.83 7.54
N ASP A 32 2.78 -4.98 8.82
CA ASP A 32 1.39 -5.14 9.26
C ASP A 32 0.59 -3.85 9.04
N TRP A 33 1.18 -2.68 9.33
CA TRP A 33 0.53 -1.41 9.05
C TRP A 33 0.19 -1.25 7.57
N ASN A 34 1.14 -1.53 6.67
CA ASN A 34 0.91 -1.49 5.23
C ASN A 34 -0.21 -2.44 4.79
N ARG A 35 -0.18 -3.68 5.29
CA ARG A 35 -1.24 -4.66 5.01
C ARG A 35 -2.62 -4.16 5.45
N ARG A 36 -2.73 -3.55 6.63
CA ARG A 36 -4.00 -3.01 7.14
C ARG A 36 -4.52 -1.85 6.29
N VAL A 37 -3.64 -0.91 5.93
CA VAL A 37 -4.00 0.22 5.04
C VAL A 37 -4.60 -0.29 3.74
N TRP A 38 -3.93 -1.25 3.10
CA TRP A 38 -4.41 -1.84 1.85
C TRP A 38 -5.69 -2.66 2.02
N SER A 39 -5.85 -3.39 3.12
CA SER A 39 -7.08 -4.15 3.40
C SER A 39 -8.29 -3.22 3.55
N VAL A 40 -8.13 -2.08 4.24
CA VAL A 40 -9.21 -1.11 4.41
C VAL A 40 -9.55 -0.45 3.08
N LEU A 41 -8.55 -0.04 2.30
CA LEU A 41 -8.77 0.56 0.99
C LEU A 41 -9.45 -0.39 0.01
N GLY A 42 -9.03 -1.67 -0.01
CA GLY A 42 -9.66 -2.69 -0.83
C GLY A 42 -11.11 -2.95 -0.44
N ALA A 43 -11.42 -3.00 0.87
CA ALA A 43 -12.78 -3.18 1.37
C ALA A 43 -13.69 -1.98 1.04
N ASP A 44 -13.18 -0.75 1.14
CA ASP A 44 -13.92 0.45 0.75
C ASP A 44 -14.28 0.44 -0.75
N CYS A 45 -13.33 0.02 -1.61
CA CYS A 45 -13.57 -0.13 -3.04
C CYS A 45 -14.59 -1.22 -3.39
N GLN A 46 -14.95 -2.13 -2.48
CA GLN A 46 -16.02 -3.11 -2.70
C GLN A 46 -17.41 -2.54 -2.43
N GLN A 47 -17.54 -1.45 -1.68
CA GLN A 47 -18.84 -0.89 -1.33
C GLN A 47 -19.58 -0.33 -2.55
N THR A 48 -20.89 -0.52 -2.60
CA THR A 48 -21.75 -0.04 -3.71
C THR A 48 -21.79 1.48 -3.81
N GLY A 49 -21.53 2.19 -2.71
CA GLY A 49 -21.49 3.66 -2.65
C GLY A 49 -20.13 4.29 -2.93
N ASN A 50 -19.09 3.50 -3.25
CA ASN A 50 -17.77 4.06 -3.58
C ASN A 50 -17.84 4.83 -4.91
N GLY A 51 -17.41 6.10 -4.89
CA GLY A 51 -17.54 7.03 -6.02
C GLY A 51 -16.50 6.87 -7.14
N LEU A 52 -15.59 5.89 -7.05
CA LEU A 52 -14.59 5.65 -8.08
C LEU A 52 -15.17 4.83 -9.25
N PRO A 53 -14.64 5.01 -10.48
CA PRO A 53 -14.98 4.17 -11.62
C PRO A 53 -14.76 2.68 -11.34
N ARG A 54 -15.61 1.82 -11.92
CA ARG A 54 -15.59 0.37 -11.67
C ARG A 54 -14.24 -0.26 -12.00
N GLU A 55 -13.60 0.15 -13.10
CA GLU A 55 -12.28 -0.37 -13.47
C GLU A 55 -11.21 0.00 -12.44
N LEU A 56 -11.24 1.25 -11.95
CA LEU A 56 -10.28 1.72 -10.95
C LEU A 56 -10.45 0.97 -9.62
N ARG A 57 -11.69 0.77 -9.19
CA ARG A 57 -12.01 -0.03 -7.99
C ARG A 57 -11.48 -1.46 -8.13
N ALA A 58 -11.69 -2.10 -9.28
CA ALA A 58 -11.20 -3.45 -9.53
C ALA A 58 -9.67 -3.53 -9.47
N SER A 59 -8.97 -2.53 -10.02
CA SER A 59 -7.50 -2.42 -9.92
C SER A 59 -7.02 -2.27 -8.48
N ILE A 60 -7.66 -1.39 -7.68
CA ILE A 60 -7.30 -1.20 -6.27
C ILE A 60 -7.56 -2.47 -5.44
N ILE A 61 -8.69 -3.14 -5.67
CA ILE A 61 -8.98 -4.42 -5.02
C ILE A 61 -7.90 -5.45 -5.36
N SER A 62 -7.53 -5.58 -6.64
CA SER A 62 -6.49 -6.53 -7.07
C SER A 62 -5.14 -6.23 -6.41
N LEU A 63 -4.75 -4.95 -6.34
CA LEU A 63 -3.53 -4.52 -5.64
C LEU A 63 -3.60 -4.83 -4.15
N SER A 64 -4.74 -4.62 -3.47
CA SER A 64 -4.88 -4.92 -2.04
C SER A 64 -4.65 -6.42 -1.74
N ILE A 65 -5.14 -7.30 -2.61
CA ILE A 65 -4.93 -8.75 -2.51
C ILE A 65 -3.46 -9.08 -2.73
N TRP A 66 -2.83 -8.50 -3.75
CA TRP A 66 -1.42 -8.71 -4.03
C TRP A 66 -0.54 -8.24 -2.86
N VAL A 67 -0.79 -7.04 -2.31
CA VAL A 67 -0.04 -6.50 -1.16
C VAL A 67 -0.16 -7.43 0.05
N GLY A 68 -1.36 -7.94 0.36
CA GLY A 68 -1.54 -8.89 1.45
C GLY A 68 -0.73 -10.18 1.28
N LYS A 69 -0.71 -10.72 0.05
CA LYS A 69 0.10 -11.91 -0.32
C LYS A 69 1.59 -11.61 -0.24
N HIS A 70 2.06 -10.55 -0.88
CA HIS A 70 3.48 -10.17 -0.93
C HIS A 70 4.02 -9.87 0.46
N THR A 71 3.29 -9.13 1.30
CA THR A 71 3.65 -8.91 2.71
C THR A 71 3.85 -10.23 3.46
N SER A 72 3.04 -11.25 3.17
CA SER A 72 3.19 -12.58 3.79
C SER A 72 4.45 -13.31 3.32
N LEU A 73 4.85 -13.13 2.07
CA LEU A 73 6.09 -13.68 1.52
C LEU A 73 7.32 -12.96 2.11
N VAL A 74 7.27 -11.63 2.27
CA VAL A 74 8.32 -10.85 2.94
C VAL A 74 8.52 -11.29 4.39
N ILE A 75 7.43 -11.50 5.15
CA ILE A 75 7.51 -12.03 6.53
C ILE A 75 8.17 -13.41 6.57
N ARG A 76 7.98 -14.23 5.53
CA ARG A 76 8.60 -15.55 5.39
C ARG A 76 10.01 -15.50 4.81
N GLN A 77 10.56 -14.32 4.56
CA GLN A 77 11.86 -14.10 3.92
C GLN A 77 11.95 -14.76 2.52
N GLN A 78 10.83 -14.79 1.80
CA GLN A 78 10.73 -15.35 0.45
C GLN A 78 10.73 -14.28 -0.65
N GLU A 79 10.53 -13.03 -0.26
CA GLU A 79 10.42 -11.87 -1.15
C GLU A 79 10.98 -10.62 -0.45
N GLU A 80 11.31 -9.62 -1.25
CA GLU A 80 11.85 -8.33 -0.79
C GLU A 80 10.74 -7.32 -0.44
N ILE A 81 11.06 -6.34 0.41
CA ILE A 81 10.10 -5.33 0.90
C ILE A 81 9.90 -4.18 -0.10
N GLU A 82 10.89 -3.96 -0.97
CA GLU A 82 10.98 -2.88 -1.96
C GLU A 82 9.76 -2.78 -2.87
N PRO A 83 9.21 -3.89 -3.42
CA PRO A 83 7.98 -3.84 -4.22
C PRO A 83 6.78 -3.22 -3.49
N LEU A 84 6.66 -3.37 -2.16
CA LEU A 84 5.59 -2.72 -1.40
C LEU A 84 5.76 -1.20 -1.36
N ILE A 85 7.01 -0.73 -1.26
CA ILE A 85 7.36 0.69 -1.25
C ILE A 85 7.07 1.31 -2.62
N GLU A 86 7.44 0.63 -3.70
CA GLU A 86 7.22 1.09 -5.07
C GLU A 86 5.73 1.26 -5.37
N ILE A 87 4.91 0.29 -5.01
CA ILE A 87 3.45 0.38 -5.19
C ILE A 87 2.87 1.59 -4.44
N ASN A 88 3.26 1.80 -3.19
CA ASN A 88 2.75 2.95 -2.45
C ASN A 88 3.17 4.27 -3.08
N ARG A 89 4.39 4.36 -3.62
CA ARG A 89 4.86 5.55 -4.36
C ARG A 89 4.05 5.80 -5.63
N MET A 90 3.77 4.74 -6.41
CA MET A 90 2.93 4.86 -7.62
C MET A 90 1.51 5.33 -7.28
N ILE A 91 0.91 4.80 -6.21
CA ILE A 91 -0.41 5.26 -5.74
C ILE A 91 -0.36 6.74 -5.33
N MET A 92 0.64 7.16 -4.57
CA MET A 92 0.79 8.56 -4.18
C MET A 92 0.95 9.49 -5.39
N GLN A 93 1.72 9.08 -6.41
CA GLN A 93 1.87 9.82 -7.66
C GLN A 93 0.54 9.94 -8.42
N GLY A 94 -0.23 8.85 -8.51
CA GLY A 94 -1.55 8.85 -9.11
C GLY A 94 -2.53 9.78 -8.38
N LEU A 95 -2.49 9.79 -7.04
CA LEU A 95 -3.32 10.67 -6.21
C LEU A 95 -2.92 12.15 -6.34
N SER A 96 -1.63 12.47 -6.48
CA SER A 96 -1.18 13.85 -6.69
C SER A 96 -1.53 14.37 -8.09
N GLY A 97 -1.44 13.53 -9.13
CA GLY A 97 -1.83 13.90 -10.49
C GLY A 97 -3.35 14.06 -10.66
N ALA A 98 -4.15 13.24 -9.98
CA ALA A 98 -5.61 13.41 -9.92
C ALA A 98 -6.01 14.72 -9.20
N SER A 99 -5.21 15.16 -8.21
CA SER A 99 -5.43 16.43 -7.51
C SER A 99 -5.14 17.65 -8.38
N GLU A 100 -4.26 17.57 -9.38
CA GLU A 100 -4.05 18.65 -10.36
C GLU A 100 -5.16 18.69 -11.42
N ALA A 101 -5.60 17.52 -11.91
CA ALA A 101 -6.67 17.43 -12.91
C ALA A 101 -8.05 17.86 -12.38
N ALA A 102 -8.29 17.76 -11.06
CA ALA A 102 -9.53 18.24 -10.43
C ALA A 102 -9.48 19.73 -10.02
N ALA A 103 -8.30 20.36 -10.09
CA ALA A 103 -8.10 21.77 -9.77
C ALA A 103 -7.97 22.68 -11.02
N ALA A 104 -8.04 22.09 -12.22
CA ALA A 104 -8.03 22.75 -13.52
C ALA A 104 -9.43 22.73 -14.17
#